data_AF-A0A1I3UKT0-F1
#
_entry.id   AF-A0A1I3UKT0-F1
#
_cell.length_a   1.000
_cell.length_b   1.000
_cell.length_c   1.000
_cell.angle_alpha   90.00
_cell.angle_beta   90.00
_cell.angle_gamma   90.00
#
_symmetry.space_group_name_H-M   'P 1'
#
loop_
_entity.id
_entity.type
_entity.pdbx_description
1 polymer ?
#
loop_
_entity_poly.entity_id
_entity_poly.type
_entity_poly.pdbx_seq_one_letter_code
_entity_poly.pdbx_strand_id
1 'polypeptide(L)'
;MKTTFGAILAGVLVLAASPALAASGDRTTPTQVPTQTPVEKAPEAEGPPSLDERLGCGVMLVTIDEVLQRNPQLAASFSKGNSAGATMVPMFKLLGVSGGQVLDKAYAEGVAQGAAPSALYRRGVAALSARINQGGGGKDQAMAVFSRCMSVAAPQS
;
A
#
# COMPACT_ATOMS: atom_id res chain seq x y z
N MET A 1 -10.15 -15.68 -59.83
CA MET A 1 -9.10 -14.67 -60.12
C MET A 1 -7.88 -14.97 -59.26
N LYS A 2 -6.70 -14.70 -59.83
CA LYS A 2 -5.35 -15.15 -59.46
C LYS A 2 -4.60 -14.04 -58.71
N THR A 3 -3.40 -14.35 -58.16
CA THR A 3 -2.37 -13.52 -57.45
C THR A 3 -2.51 -13.57 -55.91
N THR A 4 -1.59 -14.08 -55.07
CA THR A 4 -0.11 -14.20 -54.98
C THR A 4 0.68 -12.89 -54.89
N PHE A 5 1.72 -12.92 -54.03
CA PHE A 5 2.80 -11.94 -53.77
C PHE A 5 2.46 -10.82 -52.75
N GLY A 6 3.34 -10.45 -51.81
CA GLY A 6 4.75 -10.77 -51.63
C GLY A 6 5.31 -10.23 -50.30
N ALA A 7 6.49 -10.73 -49.94
CA ALA A 7 7.29 -10.35 -48.79
C ALA A 7 8.26 -9.20 -49.14
N ILE A 8 8.45 -8.20 -48.26
CA ILE A 8 9.62 -7.28 -48.20
C ILE A 8 9.68 -6.71 -46.75
N LEU A 9 10.58 -7.12 -45.84
CA LEU A 9 11.99 -6.71 -45.61
C LEU A 9 12.23 -5.20 -45.38
N ALA A 10 12.45 -4.80 -44.13
CA ALA A 10 13.28 -3.64 -43.73
C ALA A 10 13.37 -3.61 -42.19
N GLY A 11 14.49 -3.47 -41.49
CA GLY A 11 15.90 -3.33 -41.83
C GLY A 11 16.64 -3.28 -40.49
N VAL A 12 17.62 -4.17 -40.28
CA VAL A 12 18.49 -4.16 -39.09
C VAL A 12 19.87 -3.73 -39.55
N LEU A 13 20.26 -2.52 -39.16
CA LEU A 13 21.58 -1.88 -39.28
C LEU A 13 21.44 -0.60 -38.43
N VAL A 14 22.16 -0.37 -37.34
CA VAL A 14 23.55 0.13 -37.25
C VAL A 14 23.82 0.22 -35.72
N LEU A 15 24.77 -0.53 -35.16
CA LEU A 15 26.19 -0.17 -34.88
C LEU A 15 26.44 0.80 -33.71
N ALA A 16 27.36 0.37 -32.83
CA ALA A 16 28.30 1.17 -32.02
C ALA A 16 27.71 2.04 -30.88
N ALA A 17 28.36 2.28 -29.74
CA ALA A 17 29.55 1.75 -29.08
C ALA A 17 29.50 2.30 -27.64
N SER A 18 29.96 1.53 -26.66
CA SER A 18 30.25 2.03 -25.32
C SER A 18 31.40 3.03 -25.36
N PRO A 19 31.47 3.95 -24.39
CA PRO A 19 32.75 4.32 -23.81
C PRO A 19 32.78 3.94 -22.34
N ALA A 20 33.71 3.04 -22.04
CA ALA A 20 34.32 2.96 -20.72
C ALA A 20 35.12 4.25 -20.48
N LEU A 21 34.93 4.86 -19.31
CA LEU A 21 35.86 5.84 -18.76
C LEU A 21 36.41 5.26 -17.46
N ALA A 22 37.70 4.92 -17.51
CA ALA A 22 38.52 4.59 -16.36
C ALA A 22 39.79 5.46 -16.42
N ALA A 23 40.03 6.22 -15.35
CA ALA A 23 41.31 6.83 -14.96
C ALA A 23 41.06 7.57 -13.64
N SER A 24 41.92 7.63 -12.62
CA SER A 24 43.11 6.89 -12.20
C SER A 24 43.46 7.48 -10.83
N GLY A 25 43.85 6.65 -9.85
CA GLY A 25 44.64 7.03 -8.67
C GLY A 25 43.97 7.91 -7.61
N ASP A 26 43.81 7.41 -6.38
CA ASP A 26 44.86 7.60 -5.37
C ASP A 26 44.60 6.74 -4.12
N ARG A 27 45.70 6.39 -3.46
CA ARG A 27 45.77 5.39 -2.39
C ARG A 27 45.63 6.11 -1.06
N THR A 28 44.47 6.03 -0.42
CA THR A 28 44.29 6.52 0.96
C THR A 28 43.52 5.51 1.81
N THR A 29 44.18 5.11 2.89
CA THR A 29 43.81 4.26 4.04
C THR A 29 42.33 4.08 4.38
N PRO A 30 41.88 2.88 4.80
CA PRO A 30 40.55 2.70 5.37
C PRO A 30 40.51 3.27 6.79
N THR A 31 40.01 4.49 6.94
CA THR A 31 39.57 5.00 8.25
C THR A 31 38.31 4.26 8.64
N GLN A 32 38.35 3.52 9.75
CA GLN A 32 37.19 2.91 10.40
C GLN A 32 36.10 3.96 10.59
N VAL A 33 35.03 3.84 9.82
CA VAL A 33 33.77 4.53 10.09
C VAL A 33 33.18 3.90 11.36
N PRO A 34 32.80 4.68 12.38
CA PRO A 34 32.15 4.13 13.56
C PRO A 34 30.91 3.37 13.10
N THR A 35 30.77 2.13 13.56
CA THR A 35 29.56 1.32 13.42
C THR A 35 28.39 2.14 13.97
N GLN A 36 27.69 2.83 13.09
CA GLN A 36 26.37 3.37 13.39
C GLN A 36 25.49 2.14 13.57
N THR A 37 25.05 1.94 14.81
CA THR A 37 23.89 1.14 15.18
C THR A 37 22.84 1.27 14.09
N PRO A 38 22.23 0.18 13.58
CA PRO A 38 21.11 0.30 12.66
C PRO A 38 20.04 1.12 13.39
N VAL A 39 19.94 2.39 13.06
CA VAL A 39 18.77 3.18 13.37
C VAL A 39 17.66 2.46 12.63
N GLU A 40 16.76 1.88 13.41
CA GLU A 40 15.50 1.34 12.96
C GLU A 40 14.92 2.35 11.97
N LYS A 41 14.98 2.00 10.67
CA LYS A 41 14.39 2.80 9.61
C LYS A 41 12.91 2.86 9.98
N ALA A 42 12.46 4.01 10.48
CA ALA A 42 11.05 4.33 10.46
C ALA A 42 10.59 4.05 9.02
N PRO A 43 9.47 3.33 8.81
CA PRO A 43 9.03 2.99 7.47
C PRO A 43 9.05 4.27 6.63
N GLU A 44 9.78 4.23 5.51
CA GLU A 44 9.79 5.33 4.55
C GLU A 44 8.33 5.75 4.35
N ALA A 45 8.04 7.04 4.52
CA ALA A 45 6.71 7.56 4.28
C ALA A 45 6.37 7.26 2.82
N GLU A 46 5.70 6.13 2.60
CA GLU A 46 5.13 5.77 1.31
C GLU A 46 4.34 7.01 0.88
N GLY A 47 4.61 7.48 -0.34
CA GLY A 47 4.06 8.72 -0.89
C GLY A 47 2.54 8.80 -0.85
N PRO A 48 1.93 9.82 -1.47
CA PRO A 48 0.48 9.99 -1.42
C PRO A 48 -0.24 8.68 -1.80
N PRO A 49 -1.22 8.24 -1.00
CA PRO A 49 -1.80 6.92 -1.17
C PRO A 49 -2.53 6.84 -2.52
N SER A 50 -2.27 5.76 -3.25
CA SER A 50 -2.93 5.50 -4.53
C SER A 50 -4.45 5.34 -4.35
N LEU A 51 -5.22 5.43 -5.45
CA LEU A 51 -6.66 5.18 -5.41
C LEU A 51 -7.00 3.77 -4.91
N ASP A 52 -6.24 2.75 -5.37
CA ASP A 52 -6.46 1.36 -4.95
C ASP A 52 -6.13 1.15 -3.47
N GLU A 53 -5.10 1.85 -2.96
CA GLU A 53 -4.74 1.85 -1.55
C GLU A 53 -5.81 2.51 -0.69
N ARG A 54 -6.35 3.66 -1.12
CA ARG A 54 -7.45 4.34 -0.43
C ARG A 54 -8.70 3.47 -0.39
N LEU A 55 -9.05 2.80 -1.49
CA LEU A 55 -10.15 1.84 -1.54
C LEU A 55 -9.93 0.67 -0.58
N GLY A 56 -8.75 0.05 -0.61
CA GLY A 56 -8.41 -1.07 0.26
C GLY A 56 -8.42 -0.70 1.75
N CYS A 57 -7.81 0.43 2.09
CA CYS A 57 -7.78 0.95 3.46
C CYS A 57 -9.16 1.36 3.97
N GLY A 58 -9.97 2.01 3.13
CA GLY A 58 -11.36 2.33 3.46
C GLY A 58 -12.18 1.08 3.79
N VAL A 59 -12.08 0.03 2.96
CA VAL A 59 -12.78 -1.25 3.19
C VAL A 59 -12.33 -1.88 4.51
N MET A 60 -11.03 -1.94 4.78
CA MET A 60 -10.51 -2.55 6.00
C MET A 60 -11.03 -1.84 7.26
N LEU A 61 -10.96 -0.50 7.29
CA LEU A 61 -11.34 0.27 8.48
C LEU A 61 -12.85 0.21 8.75
N VAL A 62 -13.69 0.31 7.71
CA VAL A 62 -15.14 0.13 7.84
C VAL A 62 -15.48 -1.28 8.31
N THR A 63 -14.77 -2.29 7.80
CA THR A 63 -14.99 -3.68 8.20
C THR A 63 -14.66 -3.92 9.67
N ILE A 64 -13.61 -3.30 10.20
CA ILE A 64 -13.25 -3.43 11.62
C ILE A 64 -14.39 -2.90 12.51
N ASP A 65 -14.94 -1.74 12.19
CA ASP A 65 -16.08 -1.18 12.93
C ASP A 65 -17.32 -2.08 12.81
N GLU A 66 -17.68 -2.50 11.59
CA GLU A 66 -18.83 -3.38 11.34
C GLU A 66 -18.70 -4.72 12.09
N VAL A 67 -17.50 -5.31 12.11
CA VAL A 67 -17.22 -6.54 12.87
C VAL A 67 -17.43 -6.30 14.37
N LEU A 68 -16.95 -5.19 14.92
CA LEU A 68 -17.14 -4.87 16.34
C LEU A 68 -18.62 -4.62 16.68
N GLN A 69 -19.37 -3.96 15.79
CA GLN A 69 -20.81 -3.72 15.97
C GLN A 69 -21.61 -5.02 15.96
N ARG A 70 -21.30 -5.94 15.04
CA ARG A 70 -21.97 -7.24 14.94
C ARG A 70 -21.53 -8.25 16.01
N ASN A 71 -20.37 -8.03 16.62
CA ASN A 71 -19.79 -8.94 17.62
C ASN A 71 -19.49 -8.18 18.93
N PRO A 72 -20.51 -7.77 19.70
CA PRO A 72 -20.32 -7.03 20.94
C PRO A 72 -19.52 -7.82 21.99
N GLN A 73 -19.49 -9.15 21.88
CA GLN A 73 -18.67 -10.04 22.69
C GLN A 73 -17.16 -9.78 22.51
N LEU A 74 -16.72 -9.44 21.29
CA LEU A 74 -15.32 -9.09 21.01
C LEU A 74 -14.97 -7.75 21.67
N ALA A 75 -15.85 -6.75 21.54
CA ALA A 75 -15.71 -5.47 22.22
C ALA A 75 -15.65 -5.63 23.75
N ALA A 76 -16.51 -6.47 24.33
CA ALA A 76 -16.48 -6.81 25.75
C ALA A 76 -15.19 -7.55 26.16
N SER A 77 -14.62 -8.37 25.28
CA SER A 77 -13.36 -9.08 25.53
C SER A 77 -12.17 -8.11 25.57
N PHE A 78 -12.17 -7.08 24.72
CA PHE A 78 -11.19 -6.00 24.80
C PHE A 78 -11.29 -5.25 26.14
N SER A 79 -12.49 -4.99 26.63
CA SER A 79 -12.71 -4.28 27.90
C SER A 79 -12.38 -5.11 29.15
N LYS A 80 -12.40 -6.45 29.07
CA LYS A 80 -12.10 -7.33 30.21
C LYS A 80 -10.60 -7.52 30.49
N GLY A 81 -9.75 -7.35 29.48
CA GLY A 81 -8.31 -7.67 29.58
C GLY A 81 -7.42 -6.55 30.10
N ASN A 82 -7.75 -5.28 29.84
CA ASN A 82 -7.01 -4.11 30.33
C ASN A 82 -7.80 -2.81 30.06
N SER A 83 -7.58 -1.73 30.82
CA SER A 83 -8.20 -0.42 30.60
C SER A 83 -7.91 0.15 29.20
N ALA A 84 -6.76 -0.20 28.63
CA ALA A 84 -6.37 0.12 27.26
C ALA A 84 -7.29 -0.52 26.19
N GLY A 85 -7.86 -1.70 26.44
CA GLY A 85 -8.76 -2.33 25.46
C GLY A 85 -10.14 -1.66 25.40
N ALA A 86 -10.61 -1.13 26.53
CA ALA A 86 -11.87 -0.38 26.58
C ALA A 86 -11.78 0.96 25.83
N THR A 87 -10.60 1.61 25.81
CA THR A 87 -10.37 2.86 25.07
C THR A 87 -10.18 2.65 23.57
N MET A 88 -9.83 1.43 23.14
CA MET A 88 -9.67 1.09 21.71
C MET A 88 -11.01 0.97 20.99
N VAL A 89 -12.10 0.57 21.66
CA VAL A 89 -13.42 0.39 21.03
C VAL A 89 -13.96 1.71 20.44
N PRO A 90 -13.97 2.85 21.16
CA PRO A 90 -14.30 4.15 20.56
C PRO A 90 -13.36 4.55 19.41
N MET A 91 -12.07 4.22 19.51
CA MET A 91 -11.10 4.53 18.45
C MET A 91 -11.42 3.74 17.16
N PHE A 92 -11.74 2.46 17.26
CA PHE A 92 -12.14 1.67 16.09
C PHE A 92 -13.42 2.19 15.43
N LYS A 93 -14.37 2.72 16.20
CA LYS A 93 -15.56 3.38 15.63
C LYS A 93 -15.20 4.63 14.83
N LEU A 94 -14.33 5.48 15.39
CA LEU A 94 -13.85 6.67 14.67
C LEU A 94 -13.08 6.29 13.40
N LEU A 95 -12.30 5.22 13.45
CA LEU A 95 -11.64 4.66 12.27
C LEU A 95 -12.64 4.12 11.24
N GLY A 96 -13.74 3.51 11.66
CA GLY A 96 -14.82 3.10 10.77
C GLY A 96 -15.41 4.28 9.99
N VAL A 97 -15.69 5.38 10.69
CA VAL A 97 -16.20 6.62 10.07
C VAL A 97 -15.18 7.23 9.12
N SER A 98 -13.90 7.33 9.53
CA SER A 98 -12.86 7.88 8.66
C SER A 98 -12.60 6.98 7.44
N GLY A 99 -12.63 5.66 7.64
CA GLY A 99 -12.59 4.66 6.58
C GLY A 99 -13.71 4.86 5.57
N GLY A 100 -14.94 5.09 6.04
CA GLY A 100 -16.09 5.40 5.19
C GLY A 100 -15.88 6.65 4.34
N GLN A 101 -15.37 7.73 4.92
CA GLN A 101 -15.08 8.97 4.19
C GLN A 101 -13.99 8.80 3.12
N VAL A 102 -12.92 8.06 3.43
CA VAL A 102 -11.87 7.74 2.46
C VAL A 102 -12.45 6.91 1.32
N LEU A 103 -13.26 5.90 1.67
CA LEU A 103 -13.91 5.02 0.72
C LEU A 103 -14.81 5.82 -0.23
N ASP A 104 -15.72 6.64 0.30
CA ASP A 104 -16.64 7.47 -0.48
C ASP A 104 -15.91 8.38 -1.46
N LYS A 105 -14.83 9.05 -1.00
CA LYS A 105 -13.99 9.90 -1.87
C LYS A 105 -13.30 9.09 -2.97
N ALA A 106 -12.74 7.93 -2.63
CA ALA A 106 -12.05 7.07 -3.60
C ALA A 106 -13.02 6.44 -4.61
N TYR A 107 -14.23 6.10 -4.19
CA TYR A 107 -15.30 5.66 -5.09
C TYR A 107 -15.75 6.80 -6.02
N ALA A 108 -15.97 8.00 -5.50
CA ALA A 108 -16.33 9.15 -6.32
C ALA A 108 -15.24 9.44 -7.39
N GLU A 109 -13.97 9.39 -7.00
CA GLU A 109 -12.84 9.55 -7.92
C GLU A 109 -12.79 8.44 -8.98
N GLY A 110 -12.96 7.17 -8.58
CA GLY A 110 -12.95 6.04 -9.51
C GLY A 110 -14.13 6.04 -10.47
N VAL A 111 -15.32 6.45 -10.01
CA VAL A 111 -16.51 6.62 -10.85
C VAL A 111 -16.33 7.77 -11.82
N ALA A 112 -15.70 8.88 -11.41
CA ALA A 112 -15.34 9.97 -12.31
C ALA A 112 -14.35 9.53 -13.40
N GLN A 113 -13.53 8.50 -13.14
CA GLN A 113 -12.66 7.85 -14.11
C GLN A 113 -13.37 6.79 -14.98
N GLY A 114 -14.69 6.63 -14.84
CA GLY A 114 -15.50 5.68 -15.62
C GLY A 114 -15.47 4.24 -15.11
N ALA A 115 -14.93 3.98 -13.93
CA ALA A 115 -14.91 2.64 -13.36
C ALA A 115 -16.25 2.29 -12.67
N ALA A 116 -16.71 1.05 -12.86
CA ALA A 116 -17.86 0.54 -12.14
C ALA A 116 -17.54 0.34 -10.64
N PRO A 117 -18.50 0.58 -9.72
CA PRO A 117 -18.28 0.39 -8.29
C PRO A 117 -17.78 -1.02 -7.92
N SER A 118 -18.33 -2.05 -8.57
CA SER A 118 -17.90 -3.44 -8.33
C SER A 118 -16.44 -3.70 -8.73
N ALA A 119 -15.93 -3.00 -9.76
CA ALA A 119 -14.54 -3.08 -10.16
C ALA A 119 -13.62 -2.36 -9.16
N LEU A 120 -14.03 -1.19 -8.67
CA LEU A 120 -13.31 -0.44 -7.64
C LEU A 120 -13.20 -1.24 -6.33
N TYR A 121 -14.29 -1.87 -5.90
CA TYR A 121 -14.28 -2.77 -4.74
C TYR A 121 -13.24 -3.88 -4.90
N ARG A 122 -13.28 -4.60 -6.04
CA ARG A 122 -12.36 -5.71 -6.31
C ARG A 122 -10.90 -5.25 -6.35
N ARG A 123 -10.63 -4.10 -6.95
CA ARG A 123 -9.29 -3.49 -6.98
C ARG A 123 -8.79 -3.17 -5.58
N GLY A 124 -9.61 -2.52 -4.75
CA GLY A 124 -9.26 -2.19 -3.37
C GLY A 124 -8.98 -3.43 -2.53
N VAL A 125 -9.83 -4.45 -2.60
CA VAL A 125 -9.62 -5.72 -1.88
C VAL A 125 -8.39 -6.47 -2.39
N ALA A 126 -8.14 -6.47 -3.71
CA ALA A 126 -6.94 -7.06 -4.28
C ALA A 126 -5.67 -6.35 -3.81
N ALA A 127 -5.66 -5.00 -3.81
CA ALA A 127 -4.53 -4.21 -3.33
C ALA A 127 -4.26 -4.42 -1.83
N LEU A 128 -5.33 -4.45 -1.02
CA LEU A 128 -5.24 -4.74 0.41
C LEU A 128 -4.67 -6.14 0.66
N SER A 129 -5.23 -7.16 0.01
CA SER A 129 -4.80 -8.55 0.20
C SER A 129 -3.36 -8.78 -0.29
N ALA A 130 -2.95 -8.14 -1.38
CA ALA A 130 -1.56 -8.16 -1.83
C ALA A 130 -0.61 -7.62 -0.76
N ARG A 131 -0.95 -6.51 -0.11
CA ARG A 131 -0.15 -5.93 0.98
C ARG A 131 -0.13 -6.82 2.24
N ILE A 132 -1.26 -7.43 2.60
CA ILE A 132 -1.32 -8.32 3.78
C ILE A 132 -0.45 -9.58 3.57
N ASN A 133 -0.39 -10.09 2.34
CA ASN A 133 0.37 -11.30 2.02
C ASN A 133 1.83 -11.04 1.61
N GLN A 134 2.28 -9.78 1.56
CA GLN A 134 3.69 -9.47 1.32
C GLN A 134 4.57 -10.13 2.38
N GLY A 135 5.68 -10.73 1.96
CA GLY A 135 6.65 -11.35 2.87
C GLY A 135 6.17 -12.64 3.55
N GLY A 136 5.11 -13.30 3.06
CA GLY A 136 4.57 -14.53 3.64
C GLY A 136 3.40 -14.32 4.61
N GLY A 137 3.00 -13.07 4.82
CA GLY A 137 1.89 -12.71 5.70
C GLY A 137 2.21 -12.90 7.19
N GLY A 138 1.28 -12.49 8.04
CA GLY A 138 1.41 -12.63 9.49
C GLY A 138 0.88 -11.43 10.26
N LYS A 139 0.96 -11.52 11.60
CA LYS A 139 0.46 -10.47 12.50
C LYS A 139 1.19 -9.14 12.26
N ASP A 140 2.50 -9.15 12.13
CA ASP A 140 3.29 -7.92 11.98
C ASP A 140 2.98 -7.22 10.66
N GLN A 141 2.81 -8.00 9.58
CA GLN A 141 2.38 -7.47 8.28
C GLN A 141 0.96 -6.90 8.35
N ALA A 142 0.03 -7.60 9.00
CA ALA A 142 -1.33 -7.10 9.21
C ALA A 142 -1.34 -5.81 10.03
N MET A 143 -0.48 -5.70 11.06
CA MET A 143 -0.33 -4.49 11.87
C MET A 143 0.31 -3.35 11.09
N ALA A 144 1.29 -3.64 10.22
CA ALA A 144 1.90 -2.64 9.34
C ALA A 144 0.87 -2.09 8.34
N VAL A 145 0.08 -2.95 7.71
CA VAL A 145 -1.02 -2.56 6.82
C VAL A 145 -2.08 -1.75 7.57
N PHE A 146 -2.45 -2.18 8.79
CA PHE A 146 -3.37 -1.45 9.65
C PHE A 146 -2.85 -0.05 9.98
N SER A 147 -1.59 0.06 10.40
CA SER A 147 -0.93 1.34 10.68
C SER A 147 -0.91 2.25 9.46
N ARG A 148 -0.55 1.72 8.28
CA ARG A 148 -0.59 2.47 7.03
C ARG A 148 -2.00 2.97 6.73
N CYS A 149 -3.02 2.14 6.86
CA CYS A 149 -4.40 2.55 6.58
C CYS A 149 -4.94 3.59 7.57
N MET A 150 -4.53 3.55 8.84
CA MET A 150 -4.83 4.65 9.77
C MET A 150 -4.20 5.97 9.31
N SER A 151 -2.97 5.95 8.78
CA SER A 151 -2.34 7.16 8.23
C SER A 151 -3.05 7.69 6.99
N VAL A 152 -3.57 6.81 6.14
CA VAL A 152 -4.35 7.17 4.94
C VAL A 152 -5.71 7.78 5.31
N ALA A 153 -6.31 7.30 6.39
CA ALA A 153 -7.59 7.78 6.89
C ALA A 153 -7.50 8.91 7.91
N ALA A 154 -6.28 9.35 8.25
CA ALA A 154 -6.10 10.50 9.10
C ALA A 154 -6.66 11.75 8.39
N PRO A 155 -7.44 12.60 9.08
CA PRO A 155 -7.88 13.86 8.50
C PRO A 155 -6.66 14.70 8.13
N GLN A 156 -6.63 15.17 6.88
CA GLN A 156 -5.64 16.16 6.44
C GLN A 156 -5.94 17.46 7.19
N SER A 157 -5.04 17.85 8.09
CA SER A 157 -5.12 19.10 8.88
C SER A 157 -4.84 20.33 8.03
#